data_AF-A0A0D2H5K1-F1
#
_entry.id   AF-A0A0D2H5K1-F1
#
_cell.length_a   1.000
_cell.length_b   1.000
_cell.length_c   1.000
_cell.angle_alpha   90.00
_cell.angle_beta   90.00
_cell.angle_gamma   90.00
#
_symmetry.space_group_name_H-M   'P 1'
#
loop_
_entity.id
_entity.type
_entity.pdbx_description
1 polymer ?
#
loop_
_entity_poly.entity_id
_entity_poly.type
_entity_poly.pdbx_seq_one_letter_code
_entity_poly.pdbx_strand_id
1 'polypeptide(L)'
;MPLQPPSESEILTSYLLHPSPLPTILPYKSFLALLPPGASAASARQHPTELKRLYRDLQYQRDVIVHDVSQRIEDECRRSVELTARLGRQIRREEEQRGRKRKRNGEDEGVDNSDVDAEEQEQETHFDTALHGGQPLGTTLPTATAKHNHTTTTLLEAMASATRSLSDEIADLEKEIAALHKESQDMIGNLSDLPYDGRSAREVSPTATEFTIETTEEERHEQEEQYQRALEIERSNKKFTDWLQKLMTEGRPARRSHEGSKTIETQAID
;
A
#
# COMPACT_ATOMS: atom_id res chain seq x y z
N MET A 1 -10.61 8.23 37.96
CA MET A 1 -11.22 7.85 36.68
C MET A 1 -10.23 6.92 36.00
N PRO A 2 -10.53 5.63 35.80
CA PRO A 2 -9.65 4.76 35.04
C PRO A 2 -9.60 5.27 33.59
N LEU A 3 -8.39 5.49 33.08
CA LEU A 3 -8.17 5.82 31.66
C LEU A 3 -8.56 4.59 30.85
N GLN A 4 -9.62 4.71 30.04
CA GLN A 4 -9.92 3.67 29.06
C GLN A 4 -8.74 3.57 28.08
N PRO A 5 -8.33 2.35 27.69
CA PRO A 5 -7.34 2.21 26.63
C PRO A 5 -7.85 2.86 25.35
N PRO A 6 -6.98 3.50 24.55
CA PRO A 6 -7.39 4.18 23.34
C PRO A 6 -8.05 3.19 22.37
N SER A 7 -9.10 3.65 21.71
CA SER A 7 -9.79 2.84 20.71
C SER A 7 -8.89 2.58 19.49
N GLU A 8 -9.15 1.49 18.76
CA GLU A 8 -8.37 1.14 17.56
C GLU A 8 -8.36 2.28 16.53
N SER A 9 -9.51 2.91 16.29
CA SER A 9 -9.60 4.06 15.39
C SER A 9 -8.71 5.23 15.84
N GLU A 10 -8.63 5.50 17.14
CA GLU A 10 -7.77 6.52 17.71
C GLU A 10 -6.29 6.19 17.56
N ILE A 11 -5.92 4.91 17.77
CA ILE A 11 -4.55 4.43 17.54
C ILE A 11 -4.20 4.59 16.06
N LEU A 12 -4.99 4.03 15.15
CA LEU A 12 -4.69 4.05 13.72
C LEU A 12 -4.66 5.48 13.15
N THR A 13 -5.61 6.33 13.56
CA THR A 13 -5.66 7.73 13.13
C THR A 13 -4.45 8.52 13.64
N SER A 14 -4.10 8.36 14.91
CA SER A 14 -2.98 9.10 15.51
C SER A 14 -1.63 8.67 14.94
N TYR A 15 -1.43 7.39 14.65
CA TYR A 15 -0.19 6.87 14.09
C TYR A 15 -0.07 7.08 12.58
N LEU A 16 -1.15 6.90 11.83
CA LEU A 16 -1.10 6.86 10.37
C LEU A 16 -1.51 8.17 9.72
N LEU A 17 -2.42 8.95 10.30
CA LEU A 17 -2.95 10.18 9.67
C LEU A 17 -2.31 11.45 10.21
N HIS A 18 -2.14 11.62 11.51
CA HIS A 18 -1.58 12.87 12.07
C HIS A 18 -0.18 13.23 11.56
N PRO A 19 0.80 12.30 11.49
CA PRO A 19 2.12 12.63 10.96
C PRO A 19 2.14 12.66 9.42
N SER A 20 1.03 12.33 8.77
CA SER A 20 1.00 12.06 7.34
C SER A 20 1.00 13.27 6.41
N PRO A 21 0.51 14.48 6.73
CA PRO A 21 0.47 15.57 5.75
C PRO A 21 1.86 15.96 5.23
N LEU A 22 1.97 16.32 3.94
CA LEU A 22 3.24 16.74 3.34
C LEU A 22 3.95 17.86 4.12
N PRO A 23 3.26 18.92 4.59
CA PRO A 23 3.90 20.00 5.34
C PRO A 23 4.52 19.55 6.67
N THR A 24 4.02 18.47 7.26
CA THR A 24 4.52 17.91 8.51
C THR A 24 5.84 17.15 8.29
N ILE A 25 5.92 16.37 7.20
CA ILE A 25 7.08 15.53 6.88
C ILE A 25 8.17 16.34 6.17
N LEU A 26 7.75 17.18 5.21
CA LEU A 26 8.64 17.97 4.39
C LEU A 26 8.06 19.38 4.20
N PRO A 27 8.34 20.31 5.12
CA PRO A 27 7.95 21.70 4.97
C PRO A 27 8.52 22.31 3.68
N TYR A 28 7.83 23.29 3.10
CA TYR A 28 8.23 23.93 1.83
C TYR A 28 9.69 24.45 1.84
N LYS A 29 10.17 24.98 2.98
CA LYS A 29 11.57 25.43 3.11
C LYS A 29 12.56 24.27 2.96
N SER A 30 12.27 23.12 3.57
CA SER A 30 13.08 21.91 3.48
C SER A 30 13.00 21.31 2.07
N PHE A 31 11.83 21.36 1.43
CA PHE A 31 11.67 20.96 0.03
C PHE A 31 12.61 21.75 -0.91
N LEU A 32 12.71 23.06 -0.73
CA LEU A 32 13.65 23.89 -1.52
C LEU A 32 15.13 23.52 -1.30
N ALA A 33 15.47 22.97 -0.13
CA ALA A 33 16.82 22.51 0.19
C ALA A 33 17.18 21.17 -0.50
N LEU A 34 16.20 20.43 -1.00
CA LEU A 34 16.42 19.19 -1.78
C LEU A 34 16.86 19.48 -3.22
N LEU A 35 16.67 20.70 -3.71
CA LEU A 35 17.13 21.10 -5.03
C LEU A 35 18.67 21.16 -5.05
N PRO A 36 19.33 20.80 -6.17
CA PRO A 36 20.79 20.84 -6.26
C PRO A 36 21.36 22.20 -5.80
N PRO A 37 22.45 22.26 -5.02
CA PRO A 37 22.90 23.50 -4.37
C PRO A 37 23.13 24.69 -5.32
N GLY A 38 23.62 24.42 -6.54
CA GLY A 38 23.81 25.44 -7.58
C GLY A 38 22.52 25.89 -8.29
N ALA A 39 21.48 25.05 -8.27
CA ALA A 39 20.19 25.30 -8.88
C ALA A 39 19.14 25.78 -7.86
N SER A 40 19.22 25.41 -6.57
CA SER A 40 18.23 25.77 -5.56
C SER A 40 18.04 27.29 -5.45
N ALA A 41 19.13 28.05 -5.24
CA ALA A 41 19.05 29.51 -5.11
C ALA A 41 18.74 30.23 -6.44
N ALA A 42 19.18 29.67 -7.57
CA ALA A 42 18.94 30.24 -8.90
C ALA A 42 17.51 29.96 -9.38
N SER A 43 17.09 28.69 -9.35
CA SER A 43 15.74 28.23 -9.71
C SER A 43 14.68 28.76 -8.75
N ALA A 44 14.94 28.91 -7.45
CA ALA A 44 14.00 29.56 -6.54
C ALA A 44 13.78 31.05 -6.86
N ARG A 45 14.79 31.72 -7.44
CA ARG A 45 14.67 33.12 -7.91
C ARG A 45 14.02 33.22 -9.29
N GLN A 46 14.29 32.25 -10.17
CA GLN A 46 13.78 32.26 -11.55
C GLN A 46 12.34 31.73 -11.65
N HIS A 47 11.99 30.72 -10.86
CA HIS A 47 10.74 29.97 -10.96
C HIS A 47 10.00 29.81 -9.60
N PRO A 48 9.77 30.88 -8.83
CA PRO A 48 9.16 30.78 -7.50
C PRO A 48 7.70 30.28 -7.53
N THR A 49 6.95 30.60 -8.58
CA THR A 49 5.54 30.21 -8.73
C THR A 49 5.40 28.75 -9.11
N GLU A 50 6.26 28.25 -10.00
CA GLU A 50 6.28 26.86 -10.45
C GLU A 50 6.66 25.91 -9.31
N LEU A 51 7.68 26.25 -8.52
CA LEU A 51 8.09 25.44 -7.36
C LEU A 51 7.00 25.41 -6.28
N LYS A 52 6.28 26.52 -6.07
CA LYS A 52 5.11 26.54 -5.18
C LYS A 52 3.98 25.69 -5.73
N ARG A 53 3.71 25.75 -7.03
CA ARG A 53 2.68 24.95 -7.68
C ARG A 53 2.98 23.47 -7.57
N LEU A 54 4.22 23.06 -7.84
CA LEU A 54 4.68 21.69 -7.66
C LEU A 54 4.51 21.21 -6.22
N TYR A 55 4.93 22.00 -5.24
CA TYR A 55 4.75 21.64 -3.84
C TYR A 55 3.26 21.50 -3.46
N ARG A 56 2.38 22.33 -4.02
CA ARG A 56 0.94 22.20 -3.83
C ARG A 56 0.35 20.96 -4.51
N ASP A 57 0.87 20.60 -5.68
CA ASP A 57 0.47 19.39 -6.38
C ASP A 57 0.89 18.14 -5.61
N LEU A 58 2.12 18.09 -5.10
CA LEU A 58 2.60 17.03 -4.21
C LEU A 58 1.78 16.94 -2.92
N GLN A 59 1.39 18.10 -2.37
CA GLN A 59 0.52 18.12 -1.19
C GLN A 59 -0.84 17.51 -1.53
N TYR A 60 -1.44 17.89 -2.66
CA TYR A 60 -2.71 17.32 -3.12
C TYR A 60 -2.63 15.80 -3.35
N GLN A 61 -1.62 15.34 -4.09
CA GLN A 61 -1.40 13.90 -4.33
C GLN A 61 -1.28 13.13 -3.02
N ARG A 62 -0.58 13.70 -2.03
CA ARG A 62 -0.45 13.09 -0.72
C ARG A 62 -1.75 13.10 0.06
N ASP A 63 -2.49 14.21 0.04
CA ASP A 63 -3.78 14.30 0.72
C ASP A 63 -4.78 13.26 0.16
N VAL A 64 -4.75 12.97 -1.15
CA VAL A 64 -5.52 11.88 -1.76
C VAL A 64 -5.17 10.52 -1.15
N ILE A 65 -3.88 10.20 -0.99
CA ILE A 65 -3.44 8.95 -0.36
C ILE A 65 -3.85 8.89 1.12
N VAL A 66 -3.73 10.02 1.83
CA VAL A 66 -4.14 10.11 3.25
C VAL A 66 -5.64 9.86 3.40
N HIS A 67 -6.46 10.33 2.46
CA HIS A 67 -7.89 10.04 2.42
C HIS A 67 -8.19 8.56 2.15
N ASP A 68 -7.49 7.92 1.21
CA ASP A 68 -7.62 6.46 0.98
C ASP A 68 -7.24 5.65 2.24
N VAL A 69 -6.14 6.00 2.91
CA VAL A 69 -5.77 5.37 4.19
C VAL A 69 -6.84 5.60 5.25
N SER A 70 -7.45 6.79 5.33
CA SER A 70 -8.56 7.06 6.25
C SER A 70 -9.73 6.12 6.02
N GLN A 71 -10.13 5.89 4.76
CA GLN A 71 -11.21 4.95 4.43
C GLN A 71 -10.85 3.52 4.82
N ARG A 72 -9.61 3.08 4.55
CA ARG A 72 -9.13 1.75 4.94
C ARG A 72 -9.11 1.54 6.45
N ILE A 73 -8.83 2.59 7.23
CA ILE A 73 -8.91 2.54 8.70
C ILE A 73 -10.35 2.27 9.14
N GLU A 74 -11.34 2.92 8.52
CA GLU A 74 -12.75 2.70 8.85
C GLU A 74 -13.20 1.26 8.53
N ASP A 75 -12.78 0.74 7.38
CA ASP A 75 -13.04 -0.64 6.99
C ASP A 75 -12.35 -1.65 7.91
N GLU A 76 -11.10 -1.39 8.30
CA GLU A 76 -10.37 -2.25 9.24
C GLU A 76 -11.04 -2.25 10.62
N CYS A 77 -11.44 -1.09 11.13
CA CYS A 77 -12.20 -1.01 12.39
C CYS A 77 -13.49 -1.83 12.33
N ARG A 78 -14.20 -1.82 11.18
CA ARG A 78 -15.40 -2.65 10.99
C ARG A 78 -15.07 -4.13 11.01
N ARG A 79 -14.03 -4.55 10.29
CA ARG A 79 -13.54 -5.94 10.27
C ARG A 79 -13.13 -6.42 11.67
N SER A 80 -12.42 -5.59 12.43
CA SER A 80 -11.99 -5.87 13.80
C SER A 80 -13.17 -6.11 14.74
N VAL A 81 -14.22 -5.28 14.65
CA VAL A 81 -15.46 -5.47 15.43
C VAL A 81 -16.15 -6.79 15.09
N GLU A 82 -16.26 -7.12 13.80
CA GLU A 82 -16.86 -8.37 13.35
C GLU A 82 -16.07 -9.60 13.82
N LEU A 83 -14.74 -9.53 13.73
CA LEU A 83 -13.83 -10.57 14.20
C LEU A 83 -13.96 -10.76 15.71
N THR A 84 -13.92 -9.68 16.49
CA THR A 84 -14.09 -9.70 17.95
C THR A 84 -15.45 -10.32 18.33
N ALA A 85 -16.52 -9.94 17.63
CA ALA A 85 -17.85 -10.52 17.85
C ALA A 85 -17.90 -12.02 17.50
N ARG A 86 -17.21 -12.45 16.45
CA ARG A 86 -17.11 -13.88 16.06
C ARG A 86 -16.34 -14.68 17.10
N LEU A 87 -15.21 -14.18 17.55
CA LEU A 87 -14.40 -14.79 18.61
C LEU A 87 -15.18 -14.89 19.92
N GLY A 88 -15.86 -13.82 20.33
CA GLY A 88 -16.71 -13.84 21.52
C GLY A 88 -17.84 -14.87 21.45
N ARG A 89 -18.42 -15.11 20.26
CA ARG A 89 -19.39 -16.20 20.06
C ARG A 89 -18.75 -17.59 20.13
N GLN A 90 -17.53 -17.73 19.64
CA GLN A 90 -16.80 -19.00 19.69
C GLN A 90 -16.42 -19.38 21.11
N ILE A 91 -15.85 -18.44 21.87
CA ILE A 91 -15.47 -18.62 23.29
C ILE A 91 -16.69 -19.08 24.10
N ARG A 92 -17.82 -18.38 23.98
CA ARG A 92 -19.06 -18.77 24.68
C ARG A 92 -19.53 -20.20 24.34
N ARG A 93 -19.42 -20.62 23.07
CA ARG A 93 -19.78 -21.98 22.66
C ARG A 93 -18.83 -23.02 23.25
N GLU A 94 -17.54 -22.72 23.30
CA GLU A 94 -16.53 -23.61 23.88
C GLU A 94 -16.70 -23.74 25.40
N GLU A 95 -16.98 -22.63 26.10
CA GLU A 95 -17.33 -22.60 27.52
C GLU A 95 -18.59 -23.44 27.82
N GLU A 96 -19.66 -23.28 27.04
CA GLU A 96 -20.89 -24.07 27.18
C GLU A 96 -20.64 -25.57 26.97
N GLN A 97 -19.77 -25.94 26.02
CA GLN A 97 -19.39 -27.33 25.77
C GLN A 97 -18.52 -27.91 26.90
N ARG A 98 -17.57 -27.12 27.44
CA ARG A 98 -16.76 -27.49 28.61
C ARG A 98 -17.64 -27.69 29.85
N GLY A 99 -18.58 -26.78 30.11
CA GLY A 99 -19.55 -26.89 31.21
C GLY A 99 -20.45 -28.13 31.09
N ARG A 100 -20.89 -28.48 29.88
CA ARG A 100 -21.66 -29.70 29.62
C ARG A 100 -20.85 -30.99 29.81
N LYS A 101 -19.56 -31.01 29.45
CA LYS A 101 -18.66 -32.15 29.74
C LYS A 101 -18.45 -32.33 31.25
N ARG A 102 -18.20 -31.25 32.00
CA ARG A 102 -18.09 -31.29 33.47
C ARG A 102 -19.36 -31.84 34.14
N LYS A 103 -20.55 -31.48 33.64
CA LYS A 103 -21.82 -31.99 34.19
C LYS A 103 -22.13 -33.45 33.83
N ARG A 104 -21.52 -33.99 32.76
CA ARG A 104 -21.71 -35.39 32.33
C ARG A 104 -20.68 -36.33 32.97
N ASN A 105 -19.51 -35.82 33.35
CA ASN A 105 -18.49 -36.53 34.12
C ASN A 105 -18.71 -36.22 35.60
N GLY A 106 -19.81 -36.74 36.17
CA GLY A 106 -20.12 -36.56 37.58
C GLY A 106 -19.07 -37.21 38.46
N GLU A 107 -18.22 -36.41 39.06
CA GLU A 107 -17.48 -36.77 40.27
C GLU A 107 -17.79 -35.71 41.32
N ASP A 108 -18.51 -36.18 42.33
CA ASP A 108 -18.71 -35.59 43.64
C ASP A 108 -17.36 -35.51 44.34
N GLU A 109 -16.68 -34.38 44.26
CA GLU A 109 -15.63 -34.00 45.22
C GLU A 109 -15.68 -32.48 45.39
N GLY A 110 -16.00 -32.05 46.61
CA GLY A 110 -15.93 -30.65 47.00
C GLY A 110 -14.48 -30.20 47.03
N VAL A 111 -14.07 -29.39 46.06
CA VAL A 111 -12.76 -28.74 46.06
C VAL A 111 -12.95 -27.23 45.87
N ASP A 112 -12.31 -26.53 46.79
CA ASP A 112 -12.26 -25.09 47.02
C ASP A 112 -12.03 -24.27 45.75
N ASN A 113 -12.92 -23.30 45.49
CA ASN A 113 -12.90 -22.43 44.31
C ASN A 113 -12.08 -21.17 44.61
N SER A 114 -10.78 -21.32 44.85
CA SER A 114 -9.87 -20.21 45.13
C SER A 114 -8.64 -20.12 44.21
N ASP A 115 -8.60 -20.88 43.10
CA ASP A 115 -7.42 -20.94 42.20
C ASP A 115 -7.75 -20.93 40.68
N VAL A 116 -8.92 -20.46 40.26
CA VAL A 116 -9.35 -20.47 38.84
C VAL A 116 -8.63 -19.40 37.99
N ASP A 117 -8.11 -18.33 38.60
CA ASP A 117 -7.47 -17.22 37.88
C ASP A 117 -6.04 -17.54 37.37
N ALA A 118 -5.34 -18.51 37.98
CA ALA A 118 -3.98 -18.87 37.58
C ALA A 118 -3.95 -19.77 36.34
N GLU A 119 -4.89 -20.72 36.24
CA GLU A 119 -4.93 -21.68 35.13
C GLU A 119 -5.41 -21.07 33.80
N GLU A 120 -6.20 -19.99 33.84
CA GLU A 120 -6.64 -19.28 32.63
C GLU A 120 -5.49 -18.50 31.98
N GLN A 121 -4.63 -17.84 32.77
CA GLN A 121 -3.44 -17.12 32.28
C GLN A 121 -2.39 -18.08 31.69
N GLU A 122 -2.21 -19.26 32.28
CA GLU A 122 -1.30 -20.28 31.73
C GLU A 122 -1.82 -20.87 30.42
N GLN A 123 -3.14 -21.04 30.27
CA GLN A 123 -3.75 -21.52 29.02
C GLN A 123 -3.69 -20.48 27.90
N GLU A 124 -3.91 -19.20 28.20
CA GLU A 124 -3.85 -18.11 27.23
C GLU A 124 -2.42 -17.91 26.70
N THR A 125 -1.43 -17.92 27.60
CA THR A 125 -0.01 -17.85 27.25
C THR A 125 0.45 -19.08 26.46
N HIS A 126 -0.07 -20.27 26.76
CA HIS A 126 0.24 -21.47 25.99
C HIS A 126 -0.33 -21.44 24.56
N PHE A 127 -1.54 -20.89 24.37
CA PHE A 127 -2.13 -20.71 23.03
C PHE A 127 -1.32 -19.73 22.17
N ASP A 128 -0.97 -18.59 22.75
CA ASP A 128 -0.18 -17.55 22.07
C ASP A 128 1.25 -18.03 21.74
N THR A 129 1.80 -18.89 22.60
CA THR A 129 3.11 -19.54 22.39
C THR A 129 3.06 -20.62 21.31
N ALA A 130 1.97 -21.41 21.24
CA ALA A 130 1.82 -22.47 20.25
C ALA A 130 1.58 -21.93 18.83
N LEU A 131 0.90 -20.79 18.70
CA LEU A 131 0.64 -20.13 17.42
C LEU A 131 1.93 -19.57 16.78
N HIS A 132 2.92 -19.20 17.61
CA HIS A 132 4.19 -18.60 17.19
C HIS A 132 5.40 -19.53 17.31
N GLY A 133 5.17 -20.85 17.24
CA GLY A 133 6.26 -21.84 17.19
C GLY A 133 7.10 -21.93 18.46
N GLY A 134 6.52 -21.65 19.63
CA GLY A 134 7.19 -21.80 20.93
C GLY A 134 7.93 -20.56 21.44
N GLN A 135 7.73 -19.38 20.83
CA GLN A 135 8.40 -18.14 21.23
C GLN A 135 7.46 -17.29 22.11
N PRO A 136 7.82 -16.97 23.37
CA PRO A 136 6.99 -16.12 24.22
C PRO A 136 7.01 -14.67 23.72
N LEU A 137 5.83 -14.11 23.40
CA LEU A 137 5.65 -12.71 23.01
C LEU A 137 5.70 -11.80 24.24
N GLY A 138 6.91 -11.47 24.68
CA GLY A 138 7.15 -10.46 25.74
C GLY A 138 7.78 -9.16 25.23
N THR A 139 8.22 -9.11 23.97
CA THR A 139 8.88 -7.92 23.41
C THR A 139 8.58 -7.80 21.92
N THR A 140 7.88 -6.74 21.53
CA THR A 140 7.63 -6.33 20.12
C THR A 140 8.89 -5.85 19.39
N LEU A 141 10.06 -6.09 19.97
CA LEU A 141 11.36 -5.91 19.34
C LEU A 141 12.01 -7.29 19.27
N PRO A 142 12.53 -7.71 18.11
CA PRO A 142 13.40 -8.88 18.08
C PRO A 142 14.51 -8.62 19.10
N THR A 143 14.61 -9.47 20.13
CA THR A 143 15.76 -9.46 21.02
C THR A 143 16.96 -9.59 20.10
N ALA A 144 17.75 -8.53 20.01
CA ALA A 144 18.91 -8.45 19.13
C ALA A 144 19.90 -9.52 19.55
N THR A 145 19.74 -10.73 19.01
CA THR A 145 20.80 -11.71 19.03
C THR A 145 21.86 -11.13 18.09
N ALA A 146 22.95 -10.63 18.67
CA ALA A 146 24.07 -9.99 17.96
C ALA A 146 24.72 -10.86 16.87
N LYS A 147 24.17 -12.06 16.60
CA LYS A 147 24.58 -13.03 15.59
C LYS A 147 23.93 -12.78 14.22
N HIS A 148 22.92 -11.92 14.10
CA HIS A 148 22.18 -11.67 12.85
C HIS A 148 22.25 -10.22 12.33
N ASN A 149 23.11 -9.38 12.88
CA ASN A 149 23.31 -8.05 12.32
C ASN A 149 24.20 -8.16 11.08
N HIS A 150 23.64 -7.88 9.91
CA HIS A 150 24.44 -7.73 8.70
C HIS A 150 25.46 -6.60 8.88
N THR A 151 26.74 -6.91 8.72
CA THR A 151 27.76 -5.88 8.45
C THR A 151 27.58 -5.36 7.03
N THR A 152 28.09 -4.17 6.71
CA THR A 152 27.92 -3.53 5.39
C THR A 152 28.30 -4.44 4.22
N THR A 153 29.33 -5.27 4.39
CA THR A 153 29.77 -6.25 3.38
C THR A 153 28.78 -7.40 3.25
N THR A 154 28.31 -7.96 4.36
CA THR A 154 27.30 -9.04 4.32
C THR A 154 25.92 -8.57 3.86
N LEU A 155 25.58 -7.29 4.09
CA LEU A 155 24.33 -6.69 3.62
C LEU A 155 24.35 -6.53 2.10
N LEU A 156 25.44 -6.03 1.53
CA LEU A 156 25.56 -5.88 0.08
C LEU A 156 25.52 -7.22 -0.64
N GLU A 157 26.16 -8.26 -0.10
CA GLU A 157 26.09 -9.61 -0.66
C GLU A 157 24.67 -10.19 -0.55
N ALA A 158 24.00 -10.00 0.59
CA ALA A 158 22.61 -10.42 0.77
C ALA A 158 21.66 -9.68 -0.18
N MET A 159 21.85 -8.38 -0.38
CA MET A 159 21.08 -7.58 -1.34
C MET A 159 21.33 -8.04 -2.77
N ALA A 160 22.59 -8.28 -3.17
CA ALA A 160 22.91 -8.79 -4.50
C ALA A 160 22.30 -10.18 -4.74
N SER A 161 22.31 -11.05 -3.73
CA SER A 161 21.64 -12.35 -3.79
C SER A 161 20.12 -12.21 -3.90
N ALA A 162 19.50 -11.30 -3.15
CA ALA A 162 18.07 -11.04 -3.23
C ALA A 162 17.66 -10.47 -4.60
N THR A 163 18.45 -9.55 -5.16
CA THR A 163 18.23 -9.04 -6.51
C THR A 163 18.28 -10.15 -7.55
N ARG A 164 19.25 -11.08 -7.45
CA ARG A 164 19.32 -12.24 -8.35
C ARG A 164 18.10 -13.14 -8.20
N SER A 165 17.74 -13.50 -6.96
CA SER A 165 16.57 -14.33 -6.68
C SER A 165 15.27 -13.76 -7.26
N LEU A 166 15.04 -12.44 -7.09
CA LEU A 166 13.86 -11.78 -7.66
C LEU A 166 13.92 -11.70 -9.18
N SER A 167 15.11 -11.51 -9.76
CA SER A 167 15.27 -11.48 -11.22
C SER A 167 14.99 -12.84 -11.83
N ASP A 168 15.41 -13.92 -11.17
CA ASP A 168 15.14 -15.30 -11.60
C ASP A 168 13.65 -15.62 -11.47
N GLU A 169 13.00 -15.21 -10.37
CA GLU A 169 11.56 -15.37 -10.17
C GLU A 169 10.74 -14.61 -11.24
N ILE A 170 11.13 -13.36 -11.56
CA ILE A 170 10.50 -12.59 -12.64
C ILE A 170 10.65 -13.33 -13.98
N ALA A 171 11.84 -13.86 -14.29
CA ALA A 171 12.07 -14.59 -15.53
C ALA A 171 11.25 -15.89 -15.62
N ASP A 172 11.00 -16.57 -14.50
CA ASP A 172 10.17 -17.76 -14.45
C ASP A 172 8.67 -17.41 -14.60
N LEU A 173 8.21 -16.34 -13.95
CA LEU A 173 6.85 -15.81 -14.15
C LEU A 173 6.62 -15.36 -15.59
N GLU A 174 7.59 -14.72 -16.24
CA GLU A 174 7.50 -14.34 -17.65
C GLU A 174 7.35 -15.57 -18.57
N LYS A 175 8.04 -16.67 -18.28
CA LYS A 175 7.89 -17.93 -19.02
C LYS A 175 6.51 -18.55 -18.81
N GLU A 176 6.00 -18.53 -17.58
CA GLU A 176 4.67 -19.03 -17.26
C GLU A 176 3.58 -18.23 -17.99
N ILE A 177 3.68 -16.89 -17.97
CA ILE A 177 2.79 -16.00 -18.72
C ILE A 177 2.84 -16.32 -20.22
N ALA A 178 4.05 -16.50 -20.79
CA ALA A 178 4.19 -16.84 -22.20
C ALA A 178 3.56 -18.21 -22.55
N ALA A 179 3.67 -19.19 -21.65
CA ALA A 179 3.04 -20.50 -21.82
C ALA A 179 1.51 -20.42 -21.77
N LEU A 180 0.95 -19.71 -20.78
CA LEU A 180 -0.49 -19.49 -20.65
C LEU A 180 -1.05 -18.70 -21.84
N HIS A 181 -0.33 -17.69 -22.31
CA HIS A 181 -0.74 -16.91 -23.48
C HIS A 181 -0.77 -17.78 -24.73
N LYS A 182 0.23 -18.65 -24.92
CA LYS A 182 0.24 -19.62 -26.02
C LYS A 182 -0.92 -20.60 -25.92
N GLU A 183 -1.21 -21.13 -24.74
CA GLU A 183 -2.36 -22.01 -24.51
C GLU A 183 -3.68 -21.31 -24.86
N SER A 184 -3.84 -20.05 -24.45
CA SER A 184 -5.00 -19.24 -24.82
C SER A 184 -5.10 -19.03 -26.34
N GLN A 185 -3.99 -18.74 -27.01
CA GLN A 185 -3.95 -18.62 -28.48
C GLN A 185 -4.27 -19.94 -29.18
N ASP A 186 -3.78 -21.07 -28.68
CA ASP A 186 -4.08 -22.39 -29.21
C ASP A 186 -5.57 -22.73 -29.01
N MET A 187 -6.14 -22.42 -27.83
CA MET A 187 -7.58 -22.56 -27.58
C MET A 187 -8.42 -21.67 -28.51
N ILE A 188 -8.05 -20.40 -28.68
CA ILE A 188 -8.74 -19.47 -29.59
C ILE A 188 -8.59 -19.93 -31.04
N GLY A 189 -7.43 -20.44 -31.44
CA GLY A 189 -7.20 -21.02 -32.76
C GLY A 189 -8.08 -22.25 -33.01
N ASN A 190 -8.13 -23.16 -32.03
CA ASN A 190 -9.00 -24.34 -32.09
C ASN A 190 -10.50 -23.96 -32.14
N LEU A 191 -10.90 -22.92 -31.41
CA LEU A 191 -12.27 -22.37 -31.43
C LEU A 191 -12.57 -21.56 -32.69
N SER A 192 -11.56 -20.96 -33.33
CA SER A 192 -11.68 -20.22 -34.58
C SER A 192 -11.67 -21.13 -35.81
N ASP A 193 -11.13 -22.35 -35.69
CA ASP A 193 -11.15 -23.39 -36.74
C ASP A 193 -12.46 -24.18 -36.73
N LEU A 194 -13.30 -24.02 -35.69
CA LEU A 194 -14.71 -24.33 -35.80
C LEU A 194 -15.31 -23.34 -36.82
N PRO A 195 -15.74 -23.81 -38.00
CA PRO A 195 -16.39 -22.95 -38.95
C PRO A 195 -17.61 -22.36 -38.26
N TYR A 196 -17.76 -21.05 -38.30
CA TYR A 196 -19.01 -20.32 -38.02
C TYR A 196 -20.11 -20.67 -39.05
N ASP A 197 -20.04 -21.86 -39.65
CA ASP A 197 -20.83 -22.30 -40.79
C ASP A 197 -21.81 -23.39 -40.33
N GLY A 198 -22.87 -22.92 -39.67
CA GLY A 198 -24.20 -23.52 -39.81
C GLY A 198 -24.61 -24.63 -38.82
N ARG A 199 -25.60 -24.26 -37.99
CA ARG A 199 -26.67 -25.13 -37.44
C ARG A 199 -26.32 -26.05 -36.27
N SER A 200 -26.72 -25.62 -35.08
CA SER A 200 -27.32 -26.50 -34.08
C SER A 200 -28.54 -25.82 -33.46
N ALA A 201 -29.68 -25.99 -34.13
CA ALA A 201 -30.98 -25.89 -33.50
C ALA A 201 -31.12 -27.06 -32.52
N ARG A 202 -31.29 -26.79 -31.22
CA ARG A 202 -32.16 -27.54 -30.32
C ARG A 202 -32.31 -26.82 -28.98
N GLU A 203 -33.54 -26.42 -28.69
CA GLU A 203 -34.00 -25.90 -27.41
C GLU A 203 -33.62 -26.85 -26.26
N VAL A 204 -32.95 -26.34 -25.23
CA VAL A 204 -32.96 -26.90 -23.87
C VAL A 204 -32.83 -25.73 -22.88
N SER A 205 -33.77 -25.69 -21.92
CA SER A 205 -33.96 -24.68 -20.88
C SER A 205 -32.77 -24.51 -19.92
N PRO A 206 -32.54 -23.33 -19.32
CA PRO A 206 -31.60 -23.19 -18.22
C PRO A 206 -32.32 -23.30 -16.86
N THR A 207 -32.20 -24.46 -16.23
CA THR A 207 -32.13 -24.56 -14.77
C THR A 207 -30.75 -25.10 -14.42
N ALA A 208 -29.80 -24.20 -14.21
CA ALA A 208 -28.53 -24.50 -13.56
C ALA A 208 -28.03 -23.20 -12.93
N THR A 209 -27.81 -23.26 -11.63
CA THR A 209 -27.33 -22.21 -10.75
C THR A 209 -25.95 -21.75 -11.20
N GLU A 210 -25.89 -20.60 -11.86
CA GLU A 210 -24.65 -19.92 -12.20
C GLU A 210 -24.27 -19.03 -11.00
N PHE A 211 -23.15 -19.36 -10.35
CA PHE A 211 -22.52 -18.49 -9.36
C PHE A 211 -21.79 -17.41 -10.15
N THR A 212 -22.53 -16.39 -10.56
CA THR A 212 -21.99 -15.20 -11.19
C THR A 212 -21.40 -14.33 -10.08
N ILE A 213 -20.08 -14.15 -10.09
CA ILE A 213 -19.46 -13.02 -9.40
C ILE A 213 -19.84 -11.81 -10.25
N GLU A 214 -21.03 -11.26 -10.01
CA GLU A 214 -21.42 -9.94 -10.49
C GLU A 214 -20.61 -8.91 -9.70
N THR A 215 -19.39 -8.65 -10.16
CA THR A 215 -18.75 -7.35 -9.91
C THR A 215 -19.64 -6.34 -10.62
N THR A 216 -20.36 -5.52 -9.85
CA THR A 216 -21.32 -4.57 -10.39
C THR A 216 -20.62 -3.66 -11.40
N GLU A 217 -21.29 -3.30 -12.48
CA GLU A 217 -20.73 -2.44 -13.54
C GLU A 217 -20.23 -1.09 -12.98
N GLU A 218 -20.80 -0.66 -11.85
CA GLU A 218 -20.38 0.51 -11.07
C GLU A 218 -18.97 0.36 -10.48
N GLU A 219 -18.63 -0.79 -9.88
CA GLU A 219 -17.30 -1.04 -9.32
C GLU A 219 -16.21 -1.12 -10.41
N ARG A 220 -16.57 -1.62 -11.61
CA ARG A 220 -15.65 -1.63 -12.76
C ARG A 220 -15.38 -0.22 -13.28
N HIS A 221 -16.40 0.63 -13.34
CA HIS A 221 -16.25 2.02 -13.76
C HIS A 221 -15.43 2.84 -12.75
N GLU A 222 -15.61 2.60 -11.45
CA GLU A 222 -14.79 3.24 -10.41
C GLU A 222 -13.33 2.79 -10.46
N GLN A 223 -13.06 1.49 -10.64
CA GLN A 223 -11.70 1.00 -10.85
C GLN A 223 -11.06 1.58 -12.11
N GLU A 224 -11.81 1.69 -13.20
CA GLU A 224 -11.30 2.24 -14.45
C GLU A 224 -11.01 3.75 -14.31
N GLU A 225 -11.86 4.51 -13.62
CA GLU A 225 -11.57 5.91 -13.29
C GLU A 225 -10.32 6.06 -12.41
N GLN A 226 -10.18 5.21 -11.38
CA GLN A 226 -8.99 5.23 -10.52
C GLN A 226 -7.72 4.91 -11.30
N TYR A 227 -7.78 3.93 -12.20
CA TYR A 227 -6.66 3.57 -13.08
C TYR A 227 -6.28 4.70 -14.03
N GLN A 228 -7.27 5.38 -14.62
CA GLN A 228 -7.01 6.55 -15.48
C GLN A 228 -6.40 7.72 -14.71
N ARG A 229 -6.87 7.99 -13.48
CA ARG A 229 -6.27 9.02 -12.60
C ARG A 229 -4.82 8.67 -12.24
N ALA A 230 -4.53 7.41 -11.95
CA ALA A 230 -3.17 6.96 -11.66
C ALA A 230 -2.24 7.15 -12.87
N LEU A 231 -2.70 6.81 -14.08
CA LEU A 231 -1.95 7.02 -15.32
C LEU A 231 -1.69 8.51 -15.62
N GLU A 232 -2.64 9.38 -15.31
CA GLU A 232 -2.47 10.83 -15.51
C GLU A 232 -1.43 11.41 -14.54
N ILE A 233 -1.43 10.95 -13.29
CA ILE A 233 -0.40 11.27 -12.30
C ILE A 233 0.97 10.79 -12.76
N GLU A 234 1.08 9.54 -13.23
CA GLU A 234 2.34 8.97 -13.72
C GLU A 234 2.88 9.76 -14.92
N ARG A 235 2.01 10.12 -15.87
CA ARG A 235 2.37 10.97 -17.02
C ARG A 235 2.84 12.36 -16.58
N SER A 236 2.20 12.96 -15.58
CA SER A 236 2.62 14.25 -15.02
C SER A 236 4.00 14.15 -14.37
N ASN A 237 4.23 13.11 -13.58
CA ASN A 237 5.51 12.83 -12.93
C ASN A 237 6.62 12.57 -13.97
N LYS A 238 6.30 11.85 -15.05
CA LYS A 238 7.24 11.65 -16.17
C LYS A 238 7.59 12.96 -16.88
N LYS A 239 6.61 13.81 -17.19
CA LYS A 239 6.87 15.14 -17.78
C LYS A 239 7.72 16.00 -16.87
N PHE A 240 7.48 15.94 -15.56
CA PHE A 240 8.25 16.67 -14.58
C PHE A 240 9.70 16.17 -14.47
N THR A 241 9.90 14.84 -14.45
CA THR A 241 11.24 14.24 -14.41
C THR A 241 12.01 14.51 -15.69
N ASP A 242 11.38 14.41 -16.87
CA ASP A 242 11.97 14.78 -18.15
C ASP A 242 12.35 16.28 -18.19
N TRP A 243 11.49 17.15 -17.65
CA TRP A 243 11.78 18.58 -17.52
C TRP A 243 12.96 18.86 -16.59
N LEU A 244 13.03 18.20 -15.43
CA LEU A 244 14.17 18.29 -14.51
C LEU A 244 15.46 17.79 -15.16
N GLN A 245 15.39 16.67 -15.87
CA GLN A 245 16.52 16.11 -16.58
C GLN A 245 17.02 17.07 -17.65
N LYS A 246 16.10 17.66 -18.44
CA LYS A 246 16.42 18.70 -19.42
C LYS A 246 17.10 19.92 -18.78
N LEU A 247 16.60 20.37 -17.64
CA LEU A 247 17.18 21.48 -16.87
C LEU A 247 18.59 21.17 -16.35
N MET A 248 18.86 19.92 -15.99
CA MET A 248 20.19 19.49 -15.54
C MET A 248 21.17 19.23 -16.70
N THR A 249 20.70 18.83 -17.87
CA THR A 249 21.55 18.54 -19.05
C THR A 249 21.80 19.77 -19.92
N GLU A 250 20.84 20.69 -20.02
CA GLU A 250 20.99 21.94 -20.78
C GLU A 250 21.56 23.05 -19.87
N GLY A 251 22.88 23.04 -19.68
CA GLY A 251 23.58 24.17 -19.09
C GLY A 251 23.44 25.43 -19.97
N ARG A 252 22.81 26.48 -19.42
CA ARG A 252 22.68 27.88 -19.91
C ARG A 252 22.38 28.06 -21.41
N PRO A 253 21.24 28.70 -21.79
CA PRO A 253 21.16 29.32 -23.11
C PRO A 253 22.20 30.45 -23.20
N ALA A 254 23.09 30.34 -24.21
CA ALA A 254 24.05 31.38 -24.56
C ALA A 254 23.30 32.71 -24.76
N ARG A 255 23.76 33.76 -24.06
CA ARG A 255 23.35 35.13 -24.34
C ARG A 255 23.58 35.40 -25.82
N ARG A 256 22.51 35.59 -26.59
CA ARG A 256 22.59 36.22 -27.91
C ARG A 256 23.14 37.63 -27.69
N SER A 257 24.43 37.80 -28.00
CA SER A 257 25.01 39.10 -28.27
C SER A 257 24.24 39.71 -29.44
N HIS A 258 23.39 40.69 -29.17
CA HIS A 258 22.98 41.66 -30.17
C HIS A 258 23.78 42.93 -29.89
N GLU A 259 25.00 42.93 -30.45
CA GLU A 259 25.65 44.17 -30.84
C GLU A 259 24.77 44.84 -31.89
N GLY A 260 24.30 46.03 -31.56
CA GLY A 260 23.40 46.81 -32.39
C GLY A 260 23.40 48.24 -31.91
N SER A 261 24.54 48.90 -32.04
CA SER A 261 24.68 50.36 -31.93
C SER A 261 23.59 51.07 -32.72
N LYS A 262 22.74 51.85 -32.05
CA LYS A 262 22.10 53.03 -32.62
C LYS A 262 22.04 54.14 -31.58
N THR A 263 23.05 54.99 -31.69
CA THR A 263 23.01 56.46 -31.72
C THR A 263 21.89 57.16 -30.93
N ILE A 264 22.36 57.95 -29.97
CA ILE A 264 21.67 59.00 -29.23
C ILE A 264 21.18 60.06 -30.21
N GLU A 265 19.89 60.38 -30.20
CA GLU A 265 19.39 61.67 -30.66
C GLU A 265 18.38 62.21 -29.64
N THR A 266 18.90 63.06 -28.75
CA THR A 266 18.12 63.99 -27.93
C THR A 266 17.63 65.12 -28.82
N GLN A 267 16.33 65.16 -29.09
CA GLN A 267 15.65 66.39 -29.50
C GLN A 267 14.75 66.86 -28.36
N ALA A 268 15.14 68.02 -27.83
CA ALA A 268 14.29 68.89 -27.04
C ALA A 268 13.18 69.45 -27.94
N ILE A 269 11.97 69.54 -27.41
CA ILE A 269 10.91 70.37 -27.97
C ILE A 269 10.33 71.19 -26.81
N ASP A 270 10.41 72.49 -27.01
CA ASP A 270 9.73 73.57 -26.28
C ASP A 270 8.20 73.42 -26.26
#